data_AF-A0A2H5V4E3-F1
#
_entry.id   AF-A0A2H5V4E3-F1
#
_cell.length_a   1.000
_cell.length_b   1.000
_cell.length_c   1.000
_cell.angle_alpha   90.00
_cell.angle_beta   90.00
_cell.angle_gamma   90.00
#
_symmetry.space_group_name_H-M   'P 1'
#
loop_
_entity.id
_entity.type
_entity.pdbx_description
1 polymer ?
#
loop_
_entity_poly.entity_id
_entity_poly.type
_entity_poly.pdbx_seq_one_letter_code
_entity_poly.pdbx_strand_id
1 'polypeptide(L)'
;MRFYCDVHRLANKRRRNKTEESFHLYTVDGEVFGKAEKTTDMPARSGDELYVDVIPIELTDEFIEVLRRGVRVFYLRRARIVKEMRERLKVSKTSRNDLRALMSIEPKWFR
;
A
#
# COMPACT_ATOMS: atom_id res chain seq x y z
N MET A 1 -6.53 13.59 -0.76
CA MET A 1 -5.18 13.26 -0.27
C MET A 1 -4.69 11.98 -0.97
N ARG A 2 -3.37 11.77 -1.05
CA ARG A 2 -2.79 10.54 -1.61
C ARG A 2 -2.24 9.67 -0.48
N PHE A 3 -2.67 8.42 -0.44
CA PHE A 3 -2.15 7.37 0.42
C PHE A 3 -1.33 6.42 -0.44
N TYR A 4 -0.24 5.91 0.13
CA TYR A 4 0.59 4.87 -0.45
C TYR A 4 0.62 3.71 0.53
N CYS A 5 0.36 2.50 0.05
CA CYS A 5 0.25 1.31 0.89
C CYS A 5 1.04 0.13 0.31
N ASP A 6 1.84 -0.52 1.15
CA ASP A 6 2.49 -1.80 0.91
C ASP A 6 1.54 -2.90 1.41
N VAL A 7 0.88 -3.60 0.47
CA VAL A 7 -0.24 -4.49 0.78
C VAL A 7 0.29 -5.85 1.20
N HIS A 8 0.33 -6.09 2.51
CA HIS A 8 0.72 -7.39 3.01
C HIS A 8 -0.42 -8.43 2.99
N ARG A 9 -0.28 -9.50 2.20
CA ARG A 9 -1.30 -10.56 2.05
C ARG A 9 -1.74 -11.24 3.35
N LEU A 10 -0.86 -11.29 4.35
CA LEU A 10 -1.13 -11.99 5.61
C LEU A 10 -1.73 -11.09 6.70
N ALA A 11 -2.00 -9.81 6.40
CA ALA A 11 -2.37 -8.82 7.41
C ALA A 11 -3.66 -9.15 8.19
N ASN A 12 -4.54 -9.95 7.59
CA ASN A 12 -5.83 -10.35 8.17
C ASN A 12 -5.90 -11.77 8.71
N LYS A 13 -4.79 -12.52 8.71
CA LYS A 13 -4.81 -13.90 9.24
C LYS A 13 -4.75 -13.87 10.77
N ARG A 14 -5.65 -14.62 11.43
CA ARG A 14 -5.56 -14.94 12.87
C ARG A 14 -4.25 -15.70 13.13
N ARG A 15 -3.17 -14.98 13.40
CA ARG A 15 -1.90 -15.54 13.87
C ARG A 15 -1.79 -15.31 15.37
N ARG A 16 -1.29 -16.31 16.09
CA ARG A 16 -1.01 -16.21 17.54
C ARG A 16 0.06 -15.15 17.85
N ASN A 17 0.98 -14.89 16.91
CA ASN A 17 2.03 -13.88 17.02
C ASN A 17 1.99 -12.98 15.77
N LYS A 18 1.41 -11.77 15.89
CA LYS A 18 1.46 -10.75 14.82
C LYS A 18 2.81 -10.01 14.90
N THR A 19 3.52 -9.94 13.78
CA THR A 19 4.75 -9.14 13.63
C THR A 19 4.44 -7.84 12.86
N GLU A 20 5.38 -6.90 12.79
CA GLU A 20 5.20 -5.69 11.96
C GLU A 20 4.93 -6.02 10.47
N GLU A 21 5.48 -7.14 9.99
CA GLU A 21 5.23 -7.67 8.65
C GLU A 21 3.79 -8.19 8.47
N SER A 22 2.99 -8.29 9.53
CA SER A 22 1.60 -8.77 9.47
C SER A 22 0.58 -7.62 9.41
N PHE A 23 0.96 -6.45 8.91
CA PHE A 23 0.07 -5.30 8.74
C PHE A 23 0.24 -4.70 7.35
N HIS A 24 -0.79 -4.02 6.86
CA HIS A 24 -0.65 -3.09 5.74
C HIS A 24 0.05 -1.84 6.26
N LEU A 25 1.25 -1.57 5.74
CA LEU A 25 1.98 -0.35 6.07
C LEU A 25 1.57 0.73 5.07
N TYR A 26 1.24 1.92 5.56
CA TYR A 26 0.87 3.03 4.70
C TYR A 26 1.51 4.35 5.12
N THR A 27 1.56 5.30 4.20
CA THR A 27 2.03 6.67 4.44
C THR A 27 1.36 7.65 3.48
N VAL A 28 1.39 8.93 3.82
CA VAL A 28 0.94 10.06 2.98
C VAL A 28 2.10 10.96 2.54
N ASP A 29 3.21 10.94 3.29
CA ASP A 29 4.33 11.86 3.17
C ASP A 29 5.71 11.16 3.11
N GLY A 30 5.78 9.87 3.41
CA GLY A 30 7.04 9.11 3.45
C GLY A 30 7.87 9.34 4.72
N GLU A 31 7.34 10.09 5.68
CA GLU A 31 7.95 10.39 6.98
C GLU A 31 7.22 9.68 8.10
N VAL A 32 5.89 9.79 8.13
CA VAL A 32 5.01 9.14 9.11
C VAL A 32 4.40 7.89 8.49
N PHE A 33 4.50 6.77 9.21
CA PHE A 33 4.01 5.47 8.75
C PHE A 33 2.94 4.94 9.69
N GLY A 34 1.75 4.70 9.15
CA GLY A 34 0.65 4.03 9.84
C GLY A 34 0.62 2.53 9.54
N LYS A 35 -0.03 1.78 10.43
CA LYS A 35 -0.31 0.35 10.25
C LYS A 35 -1.81 0.14 10.23
N ALA A 36 -2.29 -0.67 9.29
CA ALA A 36 -3.68 -1.08 9.20
C ALA A 36 -3.74 -2.62 9.19
N GLU A 37 -4.70 -3.21 9.93
CA GLU A 37 -4.90 -4.66 9.87
C GLU A 37 -5.55 -5.02 8.55
N LYS A 38 -6.66 -4.36 8.24
CA LYS A 38 -7.37 -4.46 6.96
C LYS A 38 -7.11 -3.25 6.08
N THR A 39 -7.29 -3.43 4.78
CA THR A 39 -7.27 -2.32 3.82
C THR A 39 -8.36 -1.29 4.16
N THR A 40 -9.48 -1.75 4.74
CA THR A 40 -10.60 -0.93 5.19
C THR A 40 -10.36 -0.18 6.50
N ASP A 41 -9.29 -0.48 7.24
CA ASP A 41 -8.93 0.25 8.46
C ASP A 41 -8.09 1.51 8.15
N MET A 42 -7.64 1.68 6.90
CA MET A 42 -6.91 2.88 6.50
C MET A 42 -7.80 4.13 6.60
N PRO A 43 -7.24 5.28 7.02
CA PRO A 43 -8.02 6.49 7.28
C PRO A 43 -8.44 7.25 6.01
N ALA A 44 -8.24 6.68 4.82
CA ALA A 44 -8.63 7.27 3.54
C ALA A 44 -10.15 7.45 3.45
N ARG A 45 -10.59 8.62 2.95
CA ARG A 45 -12.00 9.01 2.88
C ARG A 45 -12.43 9.26 1.43
N SER A 46 -13.73 9.47 1.25
CA SER A 46 -14.30 9.81 -0.06
C SER A 46 -13.53 10.97 -0.72
N GLY A 47 -13.15 10.79 -1.99
CA GLY A 47 -12.36 11.76 -2.75
C GLY A 47 -10.84 11.58 -2.66
N ASP A 48 -10.33 10.79 -1.71
CA ASP A 48 -8.91 10.45 -1.59
C ASP A 48 -8.47 9.41 -2.63
N GLU A 49 -7.16 9.28 -2.79
CA GLU A 49 -6.49 8.32 -3.68
C GLU A 49 -5.66 7.36 -2.85
N LEU A 50 -5.78 6.05 -3.12
CA LEU A 50 -5.00 4.99 -2.50
C LEU A 50 -4.17 4.29 -3.57
N TYR A 51 -2.86 4.47 -3.51
CA TYR A 51 -1.89 3.82 -4.38
C TYR A 51 -1.30 2.58 -3.69
N VAL A 52 -1.42 1.42 -4.33
CA VAL A 52 -0.94 0.14 -3.80
C VAL A 52 0.04 -0.54 -4.75
N ASP A 53 0.93 -1.36 -4.18
CA ASP A 53 1.85 -2.20 -4.95
C ASP A 53 1.13 -3.38 -5.62
N VAL A 54 0.16 -3.98 -4.94
CA VAL A 54 -0.63 -5.13 -5.41
C VAL A 54 -2.03 -5.15 -4.80
N ILE A 55 -2.99 -5.75 -5.52
CA ILE A 55 -4.32 -6.12 -4.98
C ILE A 55 -4.39 -7.64 -4.98
N PRO A 56 -4.15 -8.31 -3.83
CA PRO A 56 -4.32 -9.76 -3.72
C PRO A 56 -5.80 -10.13 -3.89
N ILE A 57 -6.08 -11.22 -4.63
CA ILE A 57 -7.45 -11.68 -4.88
C ILE A 57 -8.17 -11.98 -3.56
N GLU A 58 -7.45 -12.50 -2.56
CA GLU A 58 -8.01 -12.84 -1.25
C GLU A 58 -8.49 -11.60 -0.46
N LEU A 59 -8.07 -10.40 -0.84
CA LEU A 59 -8.46 -9.14 -0.20
C LEU A 59 -9.46 -8.33 -1.04
N THR A 60 -9.98 -8.89 -2.14
CA THR A 60 -10.85 -8.17 -3.09
C THR A 60 -12.04 -7.51 -2.42
N ASP A 61 -12.69 -8.18 -1.47
CA ASP A 61 -13.87 -7.64 -0.76
C ASP A 61 -13.53 -6.37 0.05
N GLU A 62 -12.33 -6.32 0.66
CA GLU A 62 -11.86 -5.13 1.37
C GLU A 62 -11.63 -3.95 0.40
N PHE A 63 -11.04 -4.21 -0.77
CA PHE A 63 -10.86 -3.19 -1.79
C PHE A 63 -12.18 -2.72 -2.39
N ILE A 64 -13.16 -3.60 -2.59
CA ILE A 64 -14.51 -3.23 -3.00
C ILE A 64 -15.15 -2.30 -1.96
N GLU A 65 -14.97 -2.57 -0.66
CA GLU A 65 -15.49 -1.70 0.39
C GLU A 65 -14.80 -0.33 0.39
N VAL A 66 -13.48 -0.28 0.21
CA VAL A 66 -12.74 0.99 0.06
C VAL A 66 -13.26 1.80 -1.14
N LEU A 67 -13.49 1.16 -2.28
CA LEU A 67 -14.09 1.79 -3.46
C LEU A 67 -15.51 2.31 -3.18
N ARG A 68 -16.35 1.55 -2.46
CA ARG A 68 -17.71 1.96 -2.08
C ARG A 68 -17.73 3.19 -1.17
N ARG A 69 -16.68 3.43 -0.37
CA ARG A 69 -16.52 4.64 0.44
C ARG A 69 -16.14 5.88 -0.38
N GLY A 70 -15.92 5.73 -1.69
CA GLY A 70 -15.56 6.81 -2.61
C GLY A 70 -14.06 7.10 -2.68
N VAL A 71 -13.21 6.19 -2.20
CA VAL A 71 -11.75 6.27 -2.36
C VAL A 71 -11.41 5.76 -3.76
N ARG A 72 -10.55 6.48 -4.50
CA ARG A 72 -10.01 6.00 -5.78
C ARG A 72 -8.82 5.09 -5.51
N VAL A 73 -8.90 3.83 -5.90
CA VAL A 73 -7.80 2.86 -5.72
C VAL A 73 -7.02 2.74 -7.02
N PHE A 74 -5.70 2.81 -6.92
CA PHE A 74 -4.75 2.67 -8.01
C PHE A 74 -3.72 1.60 -7.65
N TYR A 75 -3.53 0.61 -8.50
CA TYR A 75 -2.53 -0.44 -8.28
C TYR A 75 -1.39 -0.35 -9.28
N LEU A 76 -0.19 -0.75 -8.86
CA LEU A 76 0.99 -0.72 -9.71
C LEU A 76 0.91 -1.82 -10.78
N ARG A 77 1.09 -1.45 -12.05
CA ARG A 77 1.02 -2.42 -13.17
C ARG A 77 2.13 -3.47 -13.16
N ARG A 78 3.28 -3.13 -12.59
CA ARG A 78 4.49 -3.97 -12.58
C ARG A 78 5.26 -3.80 -11.27
N ALA A 79 5.19 -4.79 -10.38
CA ALA A 79 5.87 -4.76 -9.09
C ALA A 79 7.40 -4.58 -9.18
N ARG A 80 8.03 -5.00 -10.28
CA ARG A 80 9.47 -4.80 -10.54
C ARG A 80 9.89 -3.32 -10.50
N ILE A 81 8.99 -2.39 -10.84
CA ILE A 81 9.28 -0.95 -10.82
C ILE A 81 9.64 -0.48 -9.41
N VAL A 82 9.04 -1.05 -8.35
CA VAL A 82 9.40 -0.73 -6.97
C VAL A 82 10.87 -1.06 -6.70
N LYS A 83 11.33 -2.23 -7.18
CA LYS A 83 12.73 -2.64 -7.04
C LYS A 83 13.68 -1.66 -7.75
N GLU A 84 13.37 -1.31 -9.00
CA GLU A 84 14.18 -0.37 -9.79
C GLU A 84 14.22 1.02 -9.14
N MET A 85 13.11 1.48 -8.56
CA MET A 85 13.07 2.74 -7.82
C MET A 85 13.88 2.69 -6.52
N ARG A 86 13.87 1.58 -5.77
CA ARG A 86 14.75 1.43 -4.59
C ARG A 86 16.22 1.48 -4.94
N GLU A 87 16.61 0.81 -6.03
CA GLU A 87 17.98 0.84 -6.53
C GLU A 87 18.39 2.26 -6.94
N ARG A 88 17.50 2.99 -7.63
CA ARG A 88 17.72 4.40 -8.00
C ARG A 88 17.88 5.31 -6.78
N LEU A 89 17.08 5.09 -5.75
CA LEU A 89 17.14 5.82 -4.48
C LEU A 89 18.30 5.37 -3.57
N LYS A 90 19.03 4.29 -3.94
CA LYS A 90 20.12 3.69 -3.17
C LYS A 90 19.73 3.32 -1.74
N VAL A 91 18.52 2.80 -1.57
CA VAL A 91 17.99 2.36 -0.27
C VAL A 91 17.90 0.84 -0.18
N SER A 92 18.06 0.30 1.03
CA SER A 92 17.87 -1.12 1.30
C SER A 92 16.41 -1.54 1.22
N LYS A 93 16.14 -2.84 1.03
CA LYS A 93 14.77 -3.38 1.02
C LYS A 93 14.19 -3.38 2.43
N THR A 94 13.15 -2.56 2.64
CA THR A 94 12.30 -2.52 3.85
C THR A 94 10.92 -2.02 3.44
N SER A 95 9.84 -2.38 4.13
CA SER A 95 8.49 -1.89 3.77
C SER A 95 8.38 -0.35 3.72
N ARG A 96 9.11 0.37 4.59
CA ARG A 96 9.16 1.84 4.55
C ARG A 96 9.85 2.36 3.29
N ASN A 97 10.95 1.73 2.88
CA ASN A 97 11.65 2.10 1.65
C ASN A 97 10.87 1.67 0.39
N ASP A 98 10.13 0.57 0.45
CA ASP A 98 9.22 0.13 -0.61
C ASP A 98 8.11 1.16 -0.83
N LEU A 99 7.53 1.70 0.25
CA LEU A 99 6.59 2.82 0.20
C LEU A 99 7.21 4.10 -0.38
N ARG A 100 8.40 4.50 0.07
CA ARG A 100 9.10 5.67 -0.50
C ARG A 100 9.41 5.49 -1.98
N ALA A 101 9.76 4.28 -2.39
CA ALA A 101 9.93 3.93 -3.80
C ALA A 101 8.60 4.01 -4.55
N LEU A 102 7.50 3.48 -4.01
CA LEU A 102 6.15 3.55 -4.57
C LEU A 102 5.70 5.01 -4.77
N MET A 103 5.96 5.89 -3.79
CA MET A 103 5.71 7.33 -3.87
C MET A 103 6.47 8.04 -4.99
N SER A 104 7.65 7.53 -5.32
CA SER A 104 8.51 8.09 -6.37
C SER A 104 8.11 7.65 -7.78
N ILE A 105 7.12 6.77 -7.91
CA ILE A 105 6.63 6.29 -9.21
C ILE A 105 5.57 7.26 -9.76
N GLU A 106 5.72 7.63 -11.03
CA GLU A 106 4.75 8.50 -11.70
C GLU A 106 3.36 7.82 -11.83
N PRO A 107 2.25 8.57 -11.67
CA PRO A 107 0.89 8.03 -11.73
C PRO A 107 0.55 7.20 -12.98
N LYS A 108 1.19 7.47 -14.13
CA LYS A 108 0.99 6.73 -15.40
C LYS A 108 1.29 5.23 -15.30
N TRP A 109 2.08 4.82 -14.31
CA TRP A 109 2.44 3.41 -14.07
C TRP A 109 1.41 2.66 -13.24
N PHE A 110 0.40 3.36 -12.72
CA PHE A 110 -0.70 2.78 -11.97
C PHE A 110 -1.94 2.60 -12.86
N ARG A 111 -2.90 1.80 -12.39
CA ARG A 111 -4.19 1.58 -13.05
C ARG A 111 -5.31 1.59 -12.03
#